data_AF-A0A8B9Y4Z4-F1
#
_entry.id   AF-A0A8B9Y4Z4-F1
#
_cell.length_a   1.000
_cell.length_b   1.000
_cell.length_c   1.000
_cell.angle_alpha   90.00
_cell.angle_beta   90.00
_cell.angle_gamma   90.00
#
_symmetry.space_group_name_H-M   'P 1'
#
loop_
_entity.id
_entity.type
_entity.pdbx_description
1 polymer ?
#
loop_
_entity_poly.entity_id
_entity_poly.type
_entity_poly.pdbx_seq_one_letter_code
_entity_poly.pdbx_strand_id
1 'polypeptide(L)'
;MVKVQVVLSTIYLLEIQMSSFQLNLNPLKEPLGFIKVLEWIASIFAFATCGGFKGKTEIQVSCTAGPENKTITAAFGYPFRLNEASFQAPQGGNVCGVDWKNYVLIGDYSSSAQFYVTFAVFVFLYCIAALLLYVGYTNLYRDSRKLTMTDFHFSLG
;
A
#
# COMPACT_ATOMS: atom_id res chain seq x y z
N MET A 1 18.10 -40.04 29.11
CA MET A 1 19.29 -39.31 28.62
C MET A 1 19.18 -38.92 27.14
N VAL A 2 18.89 -39.84 26.21
CA VAL A 2 18.81 -39.56 24.75
C VAL A 2 17.77 -38.49 24.36
N LYS A 3 16.59 -38.48 25.00
CA LYS A 3 15.51 -37.50 24.72
C LYS A 3 15.88 -36.05 25.03
N VAL A 4 16.75 -35.81 26.04
CA VAL A 4 17.20 -34.46 26.43
C VAL A 4 18.23 -33.92 25.44
N GLN A 5 19.13 -34.77 24.95
CA GLN A 5 20.12 -34.41 23.92
C GLN A 5 19.46 -34.04 22.58
N VAL A 6 18.40 -34.75 22.17
CA VAL A 6 17.65 -34.45 20.94
C VAL A 6 16.91 -33.11 21.04
N VAL A 7 16.27 -32.83 22.19
CA VAL A 7 15.59 -31.55 22.43
C VAL A 7 16.59 -30.41 22.46
N LEU A 8 17.71 -30.56 23.16
CA LEU A 8 18.77 -29.55 23.21
C LEU A 8 19.39 -29.31 21.83
N SER A 9 19.65 -30.37 21.05
CA SER A 9 20.18 -30.27 19.69
C SER A 9 19.19 -29.61 18.72
N THR A 10 17.88 -29.84 18.89
CA THR A 10 16.82 -29.19 18.10
C THR A 10 16.67 -27.70 18.49
N ILE A 11 16.82 -27.37 19.78
CA ILE A 11 16.85 -25.98 20.27
C ILE A 11 18.10 -25.26 19.75
N TYR A 12 19.28 -25.90 19.77
CA TYR A 12 20.51 -25.36 19.17
C TYR A 12 20.38 -25.20 17.64
N LEU A 13 19.73 -26.11 16.92
CA LEU A 13 19.46 -25.98 15.48
C LEU A 13 18.52 -24.80 15.17
N LEU A 14 17.54 -24.54 16.03
CA LEU A 14 16.65 -23.37 15.96
C LEU A 14 17.40 -22.06 16.26
N GLU A 15 18.32 -22.05 17.24
CA GLU A 15 19.18 -20.89 17.51
C GLU A 15 20.21 -20.63 16.39
N ILE A 16 20.72 -21.67 15.73
CA ILE A 16 21.64 -21.53 14.59
C ILE A 16 20.91 -20.98 13.35
N GLN A 17 19.66 -21.38 13.11
CA GLN A 17 18.81 -20.77 12.07
C GLN A 17 18.54 -19.27 12.33
N MET A 18 18.45 -18.85 13.59
CA MET A 18 18.34 -17.43 13.94
C MET A 18 19.69 -16.68 13.89
N SER A 19 20.83 -17.36 14.04
CA SER A 19 22.16 -16.73 14.10
C SER A 19 22.84 -16.54 12.74
N SER A 20 22.27 -17.03 11.65
CA SER A 20 22.86 -16.91 10.31
C SER A 20 22.28 -15.75 9.48
N PHE A 21 21.68 -14.73 10.10
CA PHE A 21 21.37 -13.49 9.40
C PHE A 21 22.62 -12.61 9.34
N GLN A 22 23.48 -12.86 8.35
CA GLN A 22 24.66 -12.05 8.07
C GLN A 22 24.27 -10.97 7.06
N LEU A 23 23.91 -9.78 7.54
CA LEU A 23 23.59 -8.62 6.69
C LEU A 23 24.82 -8.18 5.89
N ASN A 24 25.00 -8.74 4.70
CA ASN A 24 25.98 -8.26 3.76
C ASN A 24 25.29 -7.31 2.79
N LEU A 25 25.66 -6.03 2.82
CA LEU A 25 25.13 -5.02 1.90
C LEU A 25 25.84 -5.01 0.53
N ASN A 26 26.95 -5.74 0.41
CA ASN A 26 27.69 -5.93 -0.85
C ASN A 26 26.82 -6.39 -2.05
N PRO A 27 25.84 -7.30 -1.89
CA PRO A 27 24.97 -7.76 -2.98
C PRO A 27 23.96 -6.70 -3.45
N LEU A 28 23.72 -5.63 -2.69
CA LEU A 28 22.85 -4.53 -3.15
C LEU A 28 23.50 -3.67 -4.23
N LYS A 29 24.84 -3.74 -4.38
CA LYS A 29 25.57 -3.07 -5.48
C LYS A 29 25.40 -3.79 -6.83
N GLU A 30 24.88 -5.01 -6.83
CA GLU A 30 24.55 -5.72 -8.07
C GLU A 30 23.28 -5.11 -8.69
N PRO A 31 23.18 -5.06 -10.03
CA PRO A 31 22.01 -4.47 -10.71
C PRO A 31 20.69 -5.15 -10.33
N LEU A 32 20.74 -6.44 -9.93
CA LEU A 32 19.59 -7.21 -9.45
C LEU A 32 19.16 -6.83 -8.02
N GLY A 33 20.09 -6.40 -7.16
CA GLY A 33 19.76 -5.87 -5.84
C GLY A 33 19.13 -4.49 -5.91
N PHE A 34 19.60 -3.66 -6.86
CA PHE A 34 19.06 -2.31 -7.08
C PHE A 34 17.58 -2.32 -7.48
N ILE A 35 17.17 -3.22 -8.39
CA ILE A 35 15.76 -3.33 -8.79
C ILE A 35 14.86 -3.73 -7.62
N LYS A 36 15.33 -4.55 -6.67
CA LYS A 36 14.56 -4.94 -5.47
C LYS A 36 14.34 -3.80 -4.50
N VAL A 37 15.32 -2.92 -4.36
CA VAL A 37 15.17 -1.71 -3.55
C VAL A 37 14.16 -0.76 -4.21
N LEU A 38 14.22 -0.60 -5.53
CA LEU A 38 13.24 0.20 -6.27
C LEU A 38 11.82 -0.39 -6.17
N GLU A 39 11.68 -1.71 -6.28
CA GLU A 39 10.41 -2.43 -6.11
C GLU A 39 9.83 -2.19 -4.71
N TRP A 40 10.67 -2.30 -3.68
CA TRP A 40 10.26 -2.03 -2.29
C TRP A 40 9.80 -0.57 -2.11
N ILE A 41 10.55 0.40 -2.62
CA ILE A 41 10.16 1.82 -2.57
C ILE A 41 8.86 2.06 -3.34
N ALA A 42 8.70 1.48 -4.52
CA ALA A 42 7.48 1.59 -5.32
C ALA A 42 6.27 0.99 -4.60
N SER A 43 6.44 -0.14 -3.91
CA SER A 43 5.37 -0.77 -3.12
C SER A 43 4.90 0.10 -1.95
N ILE A 44 5.81 0.84 -1.30
CA ILE A 44 5.47 1.82 -0.26
C ILE A 44 4.61 2.93 -0.85
N PHE A 45 5.01 3.50 -1.98
CA PHE A 45 4.24 4.56 -2.63
C PHE A 45 2.86 4.06 -3.09
N ALA A 46 2.78 2.86 -3.65
CA ALA A 46 1.51 2.26 -4.08
C ALA A 46 0.56 2.06 -2.89
N PHE A 47 1.04 1.47 -1.79
CA PHE A 47 0.25 1.28 -0.58
C PHE A 47 -0.18 2.62 0.05
N ALA A 48 0.75 3.55 0.24
CA ALA A 48 0.49 4.83 0.88
C ALA A 48 -0.51 5.68 0.06
N THR A 49 -0.35 5.71 -1.27
CA THR A 49 -1.23 6.47 -2.17
C THR A 49 -2.64 5.91 -2.15
N CYS A 50 -2.80 4.58 -2.11
CA CYS A 50 -4.12 3.95 -2.21
C CYS A 50 -4.85 3.84 -0.86
N GLY A 51 -4.13 3.71 0.25
CA GLY A 51 -4.73 3.69 1.60
C GLY A 51 -5.00 5.09 2.17
N GLY A 52 -4.25 6.11 1.75
CA GLY A 52 -4.27 7.45 2.33
C GLY A 52 -5.00 8.54 1.53
N PHE A 53 -5.55 8.21 0.36
CA PHE A 53 -6.09 9.23 -0.55
C PHE A 53 -7.32 9.94 0.02
N LYS A 54 -7.28 11.28 0.01
CA LYS A 54 -8.38 12.18 0.32
C LYS A 54 -8.42 13.30 -0.71
N GLY A 55 -9.58 13.52 -1.31
CA GLY A 55 -9.84 14.57 -2.28
C GLY A 55 -10.98 15.49 -1.83
N LYS A 56 -11.08 16.64 -2.47
CA LYS A 56 -12.22 17.55 -2.34
C LYS A 56 -12.67 17.97 -3.73
N THR A 57 -13.97 17.96 -3.97
CA THR A 57 -14.60 18.49 -5.18
C THR A 57 -15.23 19.82 -4.81
N GLU A 58 -14.85 20.88 -5.52
CA GLU A 58 -15.40 22.22 -5.35
C GLU A 58 -16.21 22.60 -6.58
N ILE A 59 -17.46 22.98 -6.38
CA ILE A 59 -18.36 23.44 -7.45
C ILE A 59 -18.71 24.89 -7.17
N GLN A 60 -18.41 25.78 -8.11
CA GLN A 60 -18.85 27.16 -8.04
C GLN A 60 -20.25 27.27 -8.63
N VAL A 61 -21.20 27.74 -7.83
CA VAL A 61 -22.56 28.01 -8.28
C VAL A 61 -22.80 29.52 -8.30
N SER A 62 -23.39 30.00 -9.39
CA SER A 62 -23.79 31.39 -9.56
C SER A 62 -25.31 31.46 -9.56
N CYS A 63 -25.90 32.11 -8.56
CA CYS A 63 -27.36 32.24 -8.45
C CYS A 63 -27.83 33.46 -9.24
N THR A 64 -28.89 33.32 -10.04
CA THR A 64 -29.47 34.44 -10.80
C THR A 64 -30.09 35.52 -9.88
N ALA A 65 -30.40 35.17 -8.63
CA ALA A 65 -31.10 36.03 -7.66
C ALA A 65 -30.18 36.67 -6.59
N GLY A 66 -28.85 36.59 -6.73
CA GLY A 66 -27.93 37.21 -5.76
C GLY A 66 -26.50 37.41 -6.29
N PRO A 67 -25.74 38.40 -5.79
CA PRO A 67 -24.49 38.85 -6.41
C PRO A 67 -23.23 38.05 -6.03
N GLU A 68 -23.34 36.94 -5.28
CA GLU A 68 -22.17 36.18 -4.83
C GLU A 68 -22.09 34.79 -5.45
N ASN A 69 -20.95 34.52 -6.10
CA ASN A 69 -20.53 33.17 -6.45
C ASN A 69 -20.22 32.42 -5.16
N LYS A 70 -20.94 31.31 -4.91
CA LYS A 70 -20.71 30.48 -3.72
C LYS A 70 -20.07 29.15 -4.14
N THR A 71 -19.02 28.76 -3.42
CA THR A 71 -18.30 27.50 -3.69
C THR A 71 -18.80 26.42 -2.75
N ILE A 72 -19.28 25.32 -3.31
CA ILE A 72 -19.80 24.17 -2.58
C ILE A 72 -18.76 23.08 -2.59
N THR A 73 -18.45 22.50 -1.43
CA THR A 73 -17.36 21.54 -1.29
C THR A 73 -17.90 20.18 -0.87
N ALA A 74 -17.52 19.12 -1.58
CA ALA A 74 -17.70 17.75 -1.17
C ALA A 74 -16.33 17.11 -0.93
N ALA A 75 -16.07 16.67 0.30
CA ALA A 75 -14.86 15.93 0.63
C ALA A 75 -15.11 14.43 0.44
N PHE A 76 -14.19 13.74 -0.25
CA PHE A 76 -14.24 12.29 -0.44
C PHE A 76 -12.88 11.68 -0.13
N GLY A 77 -12.84 10.41 0.25
CA GLY A 77 -11.60 9.71 0.54
C GLY A 77 -11.82 8.21 0.60
N TYR A 78 -10.76 7.44 0.83
CA TYR A 78 -10.87 5.99 0.99
C TYR A 78 -11.85 5.63 2.13
N PRO A 79 -12.82 4.71 1.95
CA PRO A 79 -12.97 3.79 0.81
C PRO A 79 -13.93 4.29 -0.30
N PHE A 80 -13.73 5.48 -0.85
CA PHE A 80 -14.37 6.07 -2.04
C PHE A 80 -15.91 5.85 -2.14
N ARG A 81 -16.60 6.06 -1.00
CA ARG A 81 -18.07 6.10 -0.92
C ARG A 81 -18.56 7.49 -1.33
N LEU A 82 -18.68 7.72 -2.63
CA LEU A 82 -19.10 9.02 -3.18
C LEU A 82 -20.58 9.30 -2.89
N ASN A 83 -21.39 8.24 -2.81
CA ASN A 83 -22.81 8.26 -2.45
C ASN A 83 -23.11 8.83 -1.05
N GLU A 84 -22.14 8.78 -0.13
CA GLU A 84 -22.26 9.35 1.23
C GLU A 84 -21.56 10.71 1.36
N ALA A 85 -20.75 11.11 0.37
CA ALA A 85 -20.12 12.42 0.32
C ALA A 85 -21.12 13.47 -0.16
N SER A 86 -21.90 14.03 0.77
CA SER A 86 -22.83 15.12 0.50
C SER A 86 -22.10 16.43 0.23
N PHE A 87 -22.62 17.21 -0.72
CA PHE A 87 -22.14 18.56 -0.98
C PHE A 87 -22.47 19.49 0.21
N GLN A 88 -21.43 20.07 0.82
CA GLN A 88 -21.59 21.04 1.90
C GLN A 88 -21.49 22.46 1.37
N ALA A 89 -22.57 23.21 1.56
CA ALA A 89 -22.61 24.63 1.29
C ALA A 89 -21.72 25.40 2.28
N PRO A 90 -21.04 26.48 1.83
CA PRO A 90 -20.31 27.35 2.72
C PRO A 90 -21.32 28.03 3.65
N GLN A 91 -21.10 27.92 4.97
CA GLN A 91 -21.93 28.44 6.07
C GLN A 91 -23.20 27.67 6.43
N GLY A 92 -23.41 26.44 5.93
CA GLY A 92 -24.51 25.58 6.41
C GLY A 92 -25.92 26.08 6.05
N GLY A 93 -26.02 27.08 5.18
CA GLY A 93 -27.27 27.59 4.63
C GLY A 93 -27.60 27.00 3.26
N ASN A 94 -28.83 27.26 2.82
CA ASN A 94 -29.34 26.98 1.48
C ASN A 94 -28.74 27.96 0.45
N VAL A 95 -27.84 27.46 -0.40
CA VAL A 95 -27.27 28.23 -1.52
C VAL A 95 -28.26 28.18 -2.70
N CYS A 96 -28.62 29.34 -3.24
CA CYS A 96 -29.64 29.51 -4.29
C CYS A 96 -31.03 28.94 -3.94
N GLY A 97 -31.37 28.79 -2.66
CA GLY A 97 -32.65 28.18 -2.24
C GLY A 97 -32.72 26.65 -2.41
N VAL A 98 -31.59 26.00 -2.70
CA VAL A 98 -31.47 24.55 -2.88
C VAL A 98 -30.81 23.93 -1.64
N ASP A 99 -31.32 22.78 -1.19
CA ASP A 99 -30.71 21.99 -0.12
C ASP A 99 -29.66 21.02 -0.69
N TRP A 100 -28.40 21.46 -0.64
CA TRP A 100 -27.24 20.74 -1.17
C TRP A 100 -26.91 19.45 -0.41
N LYS A 101 -27.49 19.26 0.77
CA LYS A 101 -27.31 18.04 1.58
C LYS A 101 -27.89 16.79 0.89
N ASN A 102 -28.88 16.97 0.02
CA ASN A 102 -29.50 15.88 -0.73
C ASN A 102 -28.75 15.53 -2.03
N TYR A 103 -27.78 16.36 -2.43
CA TYR A 103 -26.95 16.09 -3.60
C TYR A 103 -25.68 15.41 -3.13
N VAL A 104 -25.48 14.19 -3.61
CA VAL A 104 -24.31 13.35 -3.31
C VAL A 104 -23.60 13.01 -4.61
N LEU A 105 -22.30 12.71 -4.52
CA LEU A 105 -21.58 12.23 -5.70
C LEU A 105 -22.11 10.84 -6.06
N ILE A 106 -22.19 10.56 -7.37
CA ILE A 106 -22.73 9.30 -7.86
C ILE A 106 -21.65 8.22 -7.80
N GLY A 107 -22.02 7.08 -7.23
CA GLY A 107 -21.25 5.84 -7.32
C GLY A 107 -20.59 5.41 -6.02
N ASP A 108 -20.32 4.12 -5.97
CA ASP A 108 -19.64 3.46 -4.88
C ASP A 108 -18.49 2.64 -5.46
N TYR A 109 -17.26 3.11 -5.24
CA TYR A 109 -16.04 2.49 -5.75
C TYR A 109 -15.24 1.79 -4.65
N SER A 110 -15.86 1.59 -3.48
CA SER A 110 -15.21 1.02 -2.30
C SER A 110 -14.63 -0.37 -2.54
N SER A 111 -15.35 -1.23 -3.25
CA SER A 111 -14.92 -2.62 -3.46
C SER A 111 -13.61 -2.69 -4.26
N SER A 112 -13.53 -1.94 -5.36
CA SER A 112 -12.33 -1.92 -6.22
C SER A 112 -11.14 -1.28 -5.50
N ALA A 113 -11.39 -0.20 -4.75
CA ALA A 113 -10.34 0.46 -3.98
C ALA A 113 -9.78 -0.45 -2.87
N GLN A 114 -10.66 -1.14 -2.12
CA GLN A 114 -10.25 -2.08 -1.09
C GLN A 114 -9.46 -3.24 -1.67
N PHE A 115 -9.90 -3.81 -2.79
CA PHE A 115 -9.15 -4.86 -3.48
C PHE A 115 -7.73 -4.39 -3.85
N TYR A 116 -7.57 -3.21 -4.44
CA TYR A 116 -6.26 -2.67 -4.78
C TYR A 116 -5.37 -2.46 -3.55
N VAL A 117 -5.92 -1.93 -2.46
CA VAL A 117 -5.16 -1.74 -1.20
C VAL A 117 -4.71 -3.08 -0.64
N THR A 118 -5.56 -4.11 -0.65
CA THR A 118 -5.15 -5.46 -0.18
C THR A 118 -4.04 -6.04 -1.04
N PHE A 119 -4.13 -5.93 -2.36
CA PHE A 119 -3.08 -6.36 -3.28
C PHE A 119 -1.76 -5.62 -3.02
N ALA A 120 -1.82 -4.29 -2.83
CA ALA A 120 -0.64 -3.49 -2.50
C ALA A 120 0.02 -3.91 -1.18
N VAL A 121 -0.76 -4.29 -0.16
CA VAL A 121 -0.22 -4.83 1.11
C VAL A 121 0.51 -6.16 0.88
N PHE A 122 -0.05 -7.07 0.07
CA PHE A 122 0.61 -8.34 -0.24
C PHE A 122 1.93 -8.12 -1.01
N VAL A 123 1.94 -7.22 -1.99
CA VAL A 123 3.17 -6.86 -2.73
C VAL A 123 4.21 -6.24 -1.79
N PHE A 124 3.81 -5.31 -0.91
CA PHE A 124 4.73 -4.70 0.06
C PHE A 124 5.38 -5.73 1.00
N LEU A 125 4.59 -6.66 1.55
CA LEU A 125 5.10 -7.75 2.39
C LEU A 125 6.01 -8.70 1.60
N TYR A 126 5.67 -8.98 0.34
CA TYR A 126 6.52 -9.77 -0.56
C TYR A 126 7.87 -9.09 -0.80
N CYS A 127 7.89 -7.79 -1.12
CA CYS A 127 9.13 -7.05 -1.36
C CYS A 127 10.01 -7.02 -0.09
N ILE A 128 9.42 -6.86 1.10
CA ILE A 128 10.17 -6.93 2.37
C ILE A 128 10.78 -8.33 2.55
N ALA A 129 9.99 -9.38 2.37
CA ALA A 129 10.46 -10.75 2.53
C ALA A 129 11.59 -11.07 1.53
N ALA A 130 11.42 -10.68 0.25
CA ALA A 130 12.42 -10.86 -0.79
C ALA A 130 13.71 -10.10 -0.46
N LEU A 131 13.61 -8.85 0.01
CA LEU A 131 14.77 -8.04 0.39
C LEU A 131 15.50 -8.62 1.61
N LEU A 132 14.77 -9.07 2.63
CA LEU A 132 15.37 -9.73 3.80
C LEU A 132 16.05 -11.05 3.43
N LEU A 133 15.44 -11.86 2.56
CA LEU A 133 16.07 -13.09 2.05
C LEU A 133 17.32 -12.79 1.23
N TYR A 134 17.29 -11.76 0.38
CA TYR A 134 18.41 -11.36 -0.46
C TYR A 134 19.62 -10.87 0.34
N VAL A 135 19.38 -10.01 1.35
CA VAL A 135 20.46 -9.41 2.17
C VAL A 135 20.90 -10.32 3.32
N GLY A 136 19.97 -11.10 3.89
CA GLY A 136 20.22 -11.96 5.03
C GLY A 136 20.78 -13.34 4.70
N TYR A 137 20.39 -13.88 3.54
CA TYR A 137 20.74 -15.23 3.11
C TYR A 137 21.43 -15.23 1.75
N THR A 138 22.36 -14.30 1.55
CA THR A 138 23.12 -14.13 0.30
C THR A 138 23.77 -15.44 -0.18
N ASN A 139 24.26 -16.27 0.75
CA ASN A 139 24.88 -17.55 0.43
C ASN A 139 23.88 -18.58 -0.13
N LEU A 140 22.65 -18.64 0.41
CA LEU A 140 21.59 -19.53 -0.09
C LEU A 140 20.99 -19.04 -1.41
N TYR A 141 20.89 -17.72 -1.58
CA TYR A 141 20.36 -17.11 -2.81
C TYR A 141 21.28 -17.32 -4.01
N ARG A 142 22.62 -17.28 -3.80
CA ARG A 142 23.62 -17.58 -4.85
C ARG A 142 23.65 -19.05 -5.24
N ASP A 143 23.39 -19.96 -4.30
CA ASP A 143 23.43 -21.41 -4.56
C ASP A 143 22.15 -21.91 -5.26
N SER A 144 21.03 -21.25 -5.01
CA SER A 144 19.71 -21.68 -5.49
C SER A 144 19.28 -20.92 -6.75
N ARG A 145 19.77 -21.34 -7.93
CA ARG A 145 19.30 -20.83 -9.25
C ARG A 145 17.77 -20.86 -9.44
N LYS A 146 17.08 -21.76 -8.71
CA LYS A 146 15.62 -21.92 -8.74
C LYS A 146 14.87 -20.75 -8.09
N LEU A 147 15.42 -20.17 -7.01
CA LEU A 147 14.80 -19.02 -6.31
C LEU A 147 14.94 -17.75 -7.15
N THR A 148 16.10 -17.56 -7.79
CA THR A 148 16.32 -16.47 -8.75
C THR A 148 15.35 -16.52 -9.93
N MET A 149 15.02 -17.72 -10.44
CA MET A 149 14.08 -17.89 -11.55
C MET A 149 12.63 -17.57 -11.15
N THR A 150 12.18 -17.97 -9.96
CA THR A 150 10.82 -17.65 -9.48
C THR A 150 10.64 -16.16 -9.24
N ASP A 151 11.66 -15.51 -8.67
CA ASP A 151 11.64 -14.08 -8.42
C ASP A 151 11.68 -13.25 -9.73
N PHE A 152 12.42 -13.71 -10.75
CA PHE A 152 12.35 -13.12 -12.10
C PHE A 152 10.98 -13.28 -12.75
N HIS A 153 10.31 -14.42 -12.57
CA HIS A 153 8.99 -14.65 -13.16
C HIS A 153 7.91 -13.79 -12.51
N PHE A 154 8.05 -13.50 -11.22
CA PHE A 154 7.13 -12.62 -10.49
C PHE A 154 7.41 -11.13 -10.75
N SER A 155 8.68 -10.70 -10.87
CA SER A 155 9.01 -9.29 -11.14
C SER A 155 8.84 -8.85 -12.60
N LEU A 156 8.78 -9.77 -13.57
CA LEU A 156 8.59 -9.45 -15.00
C LEU A 156 7.15 -9.73 -15.51
N GLY A 157 6.31 -10.34 -14.67
CA GLY A 157 4.93 -10.72 -14.99
C GLY A 157 3.90 -9.65 -14.67
#